data_AF-A0A9E4HY37-F1
#
_entry.id   AF-A0A9E4HY37-F1
#
_cell.length_a   1.000
_cell.length_b   1.000
_cell.length_c   1.000
_cell.angle_alpha   90.00
_cell.angle_beta   90.00
_cell.angle_gamma   90.00
#
_symmetry.space_group_name_H-M   'P 1'
#
loop_
_entity.id
_entity.type
_entity.pdbx_description
1 polymer ?
#
loop_
_entity_poly.entity_id
_entity_poly.type
_entity_poly.pdbx_seq_one_letter_code
_entity_poly.pdbx_strand_id
1 'polypeptide(L)'
;MESAQPTHTTPFEEGYVMPGRFERHARTLLTWPPVEEKVGTDVDGFRDELEATARAISLHEPVTLVVDPRDEEDARSRLGGEVELRVVPVDCCWLRDNGPTFVRNKAGDVAGVHFGFNGWGGRFP
;
A
#
# COMPACT_ATOMS: atom_id res chain seq x y z
N MET A 1 14.06 -40.11 -2.15
CA MET A 1 14.80 -38.91 -2.58
C MET A 1 14.14 -37.74 -1.88
N GLU A 2 14.69 -37.35 -0.74
CA GLU A 2 14.12 -36.33 0.13
C GLU A 2 14.38 -34.96 -0.54
N SER A 3 13.31 -34.28 -0.95
CA SER A 3 13.40 -32.94 -1.52
C SER A 3 13.94 -32.00 -0.44
N ALA A 4 15.12 -31.44 -0.65
CA ALA A 4 15.65 -30.40 0.22
C ALA A 4 14.61 -29.27 0.31
N GLN A 5 14.13 -28.99 1.53
CA GLN A 5 13.28 -27.82 1.75
C GLN A 5 14.09 -26.57 1.39
N PRO A 6 13.48 -25.58 0.70
CA PRO A 6 14.16 -24.33 0.42
C PRO A 6 14.62 -23.72 1.75
N THR A 7 15.91 -23.38 1.83
CA THR A 7 16.44 -22.65 2.98
C THR A 7 15.83 -21.26 2.96
N HIS A 8 14.85 -21.01 3.82
CA HIS A 8 14.29 -19.68 3.99
C HIS A 8 15.28 -18.85 4.80
N THR A 9 15.96 -17.93 4.14
CA THR A 9 16.74 -16.87 4.75
C THR A 9 15.83 -15.73 5.19
N THR A 10 16.17 -15.07 6.29
CA THR A 10 15.47 -13.88 6.75
C THR A 10 16.05 -12.63 6.09
N PRO A 11 15.28 -11.52 5.97
CA PRO A 11 15.81 -10.26 5.50
C PRO A 11 17.07 -9.80 6.27
N PHE A 12 17.10 -10.04 7.58
CA PHE A 12 18.24 -9.67 8.41
C PHE A 12 19.51 -10.47 8.06
N GLU A 13 19.40 -11.78 7.83
CA GLU A 13 20.53 -12.63 7.42
C GLU A 13 21.06 -12.24 6.04
N GLU A 14 20.20 -11.73 5.16
CA GLU A 14 20.57 -11.18 3.86
C GLU A 14 21.04 -9.72 3.92
N GLY A 15 21.13 -9.13 5.11
CA GLY A 15 21.64 -7.78 5.33
C GLY A 15 20.66 -6.65 4.98
N TYR A 16 19.37 -6.94 4.87
CA TYR A 16 18.31 -5.94 4.74
C TYR A 16 17.92 -5.36 6.10
N VAL A 17 17.57 -4.07 6.08
CA VAL A 17 16.99 -3.36 7.23
C VAL A 17 15.77 -2.55 6.79
N MET A 18 14.78 -2.41 7.67
CA MET A 18 13.70 -1.44 7.46
C MET A 18 14.25 -0.05 7.76
N PRO A 19 14.29 0.88 6.78
CA PRO A 19 14.73 2.25 7.03
C PRO A 19 13.74 2.98 7.93
N GLY A 20 14.22 4.04 8.59
CA GLY A 20 13.35 4.94 9.35
C GLY A 20 12.36 5.65 8.43
N ARG A 21 11.13 5.90 8.90
CA ARG A 21 10.08 6.62 8.14
C ARG A 21 10.48 8.07 7.76
N PHE A 22 11.51 8.62 8.41
CA PHE A 22 12.03 9.96 8.13
C PHE A 22 13.13 9.96 7.06
N GLU A 23 13.58 8.79 6.61
CA GLU A 23 14.57 8.69 5.55
C GLU A 23 13.94 9.01 4.18
N ARG A 24 14.78 9.19 3.15
CA ARG A 24 14.27 9.50 1.81
C ARG A 24 13.45 8.34 1.25
N HIS A 25 12.26 8.67 0.77
CA HIS A 25 11.37 7.77 0.09
C HIS A 25 11.44 7.96 -1.43
N ALA A 26 11.09 6.91 -2.17
CA ALA A 26 10.89 7.00 -3.62
C ALA A 26 9.47 7.45 -3.98
N ARG A 27 8.49 7.08 -3.13
CA ARG A 27 7.07 7.42 -3.25
C ARG A 27 6.30 7.03 -1.99
N THR A 28 5.12 7.59 -1.83
CA THR A 28 4.10 7.09 -0.91
C THR A 28 3.06 6.26 -1.66
N LEU A 29 2.64 5.16 -1.05
CA LEU A 29 1.53 4.35 -1.52
C LEU A 29 0.29 4.63 -0.66
N LEU A 30 -0.85 4.81 -1.31
CA LEU A 30 -2.18 4.92 -0.70
C LEU A 30 -3.14 3.97 -1.40
N THR A 31 -4.22 3.58 -0.75
CA THR A 31 -5.31 2.86 -1.40
C THR A 31 -6.54 3.75 -1.45
N TRP A 32 -7.22 3.80 -2.60
CA TRP A 32 -8.54 4.42 -2.72
C TRP A 32 -9.59 3.59 -1.98
N PRO A 33 -10.51 4.19 -1.21
CA PRO A 33 -11.52 3.45 -0.47
C PRO A 33 -12.48 2.77 -1.44
N PRO A 34 -12.61 1.43 -1.42
CA PRO A 34 -13.54 0.73 -2.28
C PRO A 34 -14.99 1.10 -1.95
N VAL A 35 -15.87 1.09 -2.94
CA VAL A 35 -17.31 1.39 -2.74
C VAL A 35 -18.00 0.45 -1.73
N GLU A 36 -17.43 -0.74 -1.53
CA GLU A 36 -17.92 -1.76 -0.60
C GLU A 36 -17.38 -1.61 0.83
N GLU A 37 -16.67 -0.51 1.13
CA GLU A 37 -16.36 -0.13 2.52
C GLU A 37 -17.65 -0.17 3.35
N LYS A 38 -17.57 -0.70 4.57
CA LYS A 38 -18.72 -1.14 5.40
C LYS A 38 -20.01 -0.32 5.25
N VAL A 39 -21.15 -1.03 5.25
CA VAL A 39 -22.50 -0.46 5.36
C VAL A 39 -22.56 0.55 6.52
N GLY A 40 -22.88 1.81 6.20
CA GLY A 40 -22.98 2.92 7.16
C GLY A 40 -21.77 3.86 7.19
N THR A 41 -20.74 3.61 6.38
CA THR A 41 -19.63 4.53 6.18
C THR A 41 -20.02 5.63 5.18
N ASP A 42 -19.66 6.88 5.49
CA ASP A 42 -19.65 7.99 4.54
C ASP A 42 -18.45 7.84 3.59
N VAL A 43 -18.62 7.03 2.55
CA VAL A 43 -17.55 6.73 1.58
C VAL A 43 -17.11 7.97 0.83
N ASP A 44 -18.04 8.87 0.47
CA ASP A 44 -17.70 10.10 -0.24
C ASP A 44 -16.90 11.05 0.66
N GLY A 45 -17.33 11.24 1.92
CA GLY A 45 -16.55 12.03 2.88
C GLY A 45 -15.15 11.46 3.13
N PHE A 46 -15.02 10.14 3.21
CA PHE A 46 -13.71 9.49 3.33
C PHE A 46 -12.84 9.70 2.07
N ARG A 47 -13.44 9.60 0.89
CA ARG A 47 -12.75 9.88 -0.38
C ARG A 47 -12.30 11.33 -0.47
N ASP A 48 -13.09 12.28 0.01
CA ASP A 48 -12.72 13.69 0.05
C ASP A 48 -11.50 13.93 0.99
N GLU A 49 -11.46 13.29 2.15
CA GLU A 49 -10.31 13.36 3.07
C GLU A 49 -9.05 12.70 2.48
N LEU A 50 -9.20 11.54 1.85
CA LEU A 50 -8.08 10.85 1.21
C LEU A 50 -7.56 11.65 0.00
N GLU A 51 -8.46 12.26 -0.77
CA GLU A 51 -8.11 13.14 -1.87
C GLU A 51 -7.25 14.32 -1.39
N ALA A 52 -7.70 15.03 -0.34
CA ALA A 52 -6.93 16.11 0.26
C ALA A 52 -5.55 15.63 0.76
N THR A 53 -5.51 14.44 1.37
CA THR A 53 -4.26 13.82 1.87
C THR A 53 -3.30 13.49 0.72
N ALA A 54 -3.79 12.85 -0.35
CA ALA A 54 -3.00 12.47 -1.51
C ALA A 54 -2.42 13.71 -2.20
N ARG A 55 -3.24 14.75 -2.38
CA ARG A 55 -2.79 16.05 -2.92
C ARG A 55 -1.69 16.66 -2.07
N ALA A 56 -1.87 16.71 -0.75
CA ALA A 56 -0.86 17.27 0.15
C ALA A 56 0.48 16.52 0.08
N ILE A 57 0.45 15.19 0.03
CA ILE A 57 1.68 14.37 -0.09
C ILE A 57 2.33 14.56 -1.47
N SER A 58 1.53 14.67 -2.54
CA SER A 58 2.03 14.83 -3.91
C SER A 58 2.88 16.09 -4.12
N LEU A 59 2.74 17.10 -3.26
CA LEU A 59 3.59 18.30 -3.26
C LEU A 59 5.04 18.02 -2.82
N HIS A 60 5.27 16.88 -2.16
CA HIS A 60 6.57 16.54 -1.55
C HIS A 60 7.21 15.30 -2.18
N GLU A 61 6.41 14.33 -2.61
CA GLU A 61 6.89 13.10 -3.23
C GLU A 61 5.85 12.47 -4.16
N PRO A 62 6.25 11.61 -5.12
CA PRO A 62 5.30 10.90 -5.96
C PRO A 62 4.35 10.04 -5.11
N VAL A 63 3.07 10.02 -5.50
CA VAL A 63 2.05 9.18 -4.87
C VAL A 63 1.59 8.13 -5.88
N THR A 64 1.49 6.88 -5.42
CA THR A 64 0.75 5.83 -6.13
C THR A 64 -0.51 5.51 -5.37
N LEU A 65 -1.64 5.70 -6.05
CA LEU A 65 -2.95 5.34 -5.55
C LEU A 65 -3.31 3.96 -6.11
N VAL A 66 -3.41 2.98 -5.22
CA VAL A 66 -3.90 1.63 -5.53
C VAL A 66 -5.43 1.69 -5.54
N VAL A 67 -6.05 1.30 -6.65
CA VAL A 67 -7.49 1.48 -6.87
C VAL A 67 -8.10 0.17 -7.34
N ASP A 68 -9.24 -0.20 -6.75
CA ASP A 68 -10.04 -1.30 -7.27
C ASP A 68 -10.59 -0.98 -8.67
N PRO A 69 -10.64 -1.93 -9.62
CA PRO A 69 -11.20 -1.69 -10.96
C PRO A 69 -12.60 -1.08 -10.96
N ARG A 70 -13.43 -1.37 -9.95
CA ARG A 70 -14.79 -0.82 -9.82
C ARG A 70 -14.80 0.68 -9.54
N ASP A 71 -13.72 1.21 -8.97
CA ASP A 71 -13.60 2.59 -8.50
C ASP A 71 -12.60 3.42 -9.34
N GLU A 72 -12.07 2.86 -10.43
CA GLU A 72 -11.06 3.51 -11.28
C GLU A 72 -11.55 4.85 -11.84
N GLU A 73 -12.80 4.93 -12.32
CA GLU A 73 -13.36 6.14 -12.91
C GLU A 73 -13.48 7.28 -11.89
N ASP A 74 -14.00 6.97 -10.70
CA ASP A 74 -14.12 7.94 -9.60
C ASP A 74 -12.73 8.45 -9.17
N ALA A 75 -11.80 7.53 -8.86
CA ALA A 75 -10.44 7.91 -8.46
C ALA A 75 -9.72 8.72 -9.55
N ARG A 76 -9.90 8.37 -10.83
CA ARG A 76 -9.31 9.10 -11.96
C ARG A 76 -9.91 10.49 -12.10
N SER A 77 -11.22 10.64 -11.93
CA SER A 77 -11.89 11.94 -12.01
C SER A 77 -11.41 12.91 -10.93
N ARG A 78 -11.08 12.38 -9.74
CA ARG A 78 -10.62 13.16 -8.58
C ARG A 78 -9.12 13.44 -8.61
N LEU A 79 -8.28 12.42 -8.85
CA LEU A 79 -6.82 12.47 -8.64
C LEU A 79 -5.96 12.12 -9.86
N GLY A 80 -6.56 11.78 -11.01
CA GLY A 80 -5.83 11.21 -12.15
C GLY A 80 -4.73 12.09 -12.77
N GLY A 81 -4.74 13.40 -12.50
CA GLY A 81 -3.70 14.34 -12.96
C GLY A 81 -2.56 14.57 -11.98
N GLU A 82 -2.65 14.05 -10.76
CA GLU A 82 -1.75 14.41 -9.65
C GLU A 82 -1.02 13.21 -9.05
N VAL A 83 -1.61 12.02 -9.17
CA VAL A 83 -1.05 10.77 -8.63
C VAL A 83 -1.04 9.68 -9.70
N GLU A 84 -0.16 8.70 -9.53
CA GLU A 84 -0.13 7.52 -10.39
C GLU A 84 -1.20 6.52 -9.93
N LEU A 85 -2.11 6.13 -10.82
CA LEU A 85 -3.12 5.12 -10.51
C LEU A 85 -2.60 3.72 -10.82
N ARG A 86 -2.65 2.83 -9.83
CA ARG A 86 -2.38 1.40 -9.99
C ARG A 86 -3.67 0.61 -9.77
N VAL A 87 -4.26 0.16 -10.88
CA VAL A 87 -5.54 -0.56 -10.85
C VAL A 87 -5.33 -2.05 -10.61
N VAL A 88 -5.74 -2.53 -9.44
CA VAL A 88 -5.72 -3.95 -9.00
C VAL A 88 -6.87 -4.19 -8.03
N PRO A 89 -7.43 -5.42 -7.91
CA PRO A 89 -8.47 -5.69 -6.93
C PRO A 89 -8.04 -5.29 -5.51
N VAL A 90 -8.92 -4.61 -4.78
CA VAL A 90 -8.66 -4.21 -3.39
C VAL A 90 -9.89 -4.45 -2.52
N ASP A 91 -9.67 -5.18 -1.43
CA ASP A 91 -10.70 -5.49 -0.43
C ASP A 91 -10.57 -4.61 0.83
N CYS A 92 -9.45 -3.90 1.01
CA CYS A 92 -9.13 -3.14 2.22
C CYS A 92 -8.30 -1.88 1.90
N CYS A 93 -8.76 -0.71 2.35
CA CYS A 93 -8.11 0.58 2.09
C CYS A 93 -6.94 0.91 3.04
N TRP A 94 -6.57 0.00 3.95
CA TRP A 94 -5.63 0.26 5.03
C TRP A 94 -4.20 -0.18 4.68
N LEU A 95 -3.63 0.39 3.61
CA LEU A 95 -2.34 -0.04 3.03
C LEU A 95 -1.17 -0.07 4.00
N ARG A 96 -1.26 0.68 5.11
CA ARG A 96 -0.30 0.60 6.20
C ARG A 96 -0.19 -0.80 6.80
N ASP A 97 -1.29 -1.53 6.86
CA ASP A 97 -1.42 -2.80 7.57
C ASP A 97 -1.40 -4.01 6.62
N ASN A 98 -1.96 -3.87 5.42
CA ASN A 98 -1.99 -4.95 4.41
C ASN A 98 -0.96 -4.77 3.27
N GLY A 99 -0.27 -3.64 3.21
CA GLY A 99 0.76 -3.36 2.21
C GLY A 99 2.14 -3.94 2.57
N PRO A 100 3.10 -3.90 1.63
CA PRO A 100 4.45 -4.36 1.88
C PRO A 100 5.17 -3.46 2.88
N THR A 101 5.98 -4.07 3.76
CA THR A 101 7.00 -3.33 4.51
C THR A 101 8.30 -3.37 3.72
N PHE A 102 8.72 -2.24 3.17
CA PHE A 102 9.95 -2.16 2.38
C PHE A 102 11.19 -2.22 3.27
N VAL A 103 12.16 -3.00 2.82
CA VAL A 103 13.49 -3.14 3.45
C VAL A 103 14.57 -2.90 2.40
N ARG A 104 15.74 -2.43 2.84
CA ARG A 104 16.86 -2.09 1.96
C ARG A 104 18.16 -2.68 2.47
N ASN A 105 18.99 -3.21 1.58
CA ASN A 105 20.33 -3.70 1.93
C ASN A 105 21.42 -2.63 1.69
N LYS A 106 22.68 -2.94 2.05
CA LYS A 106 23.81 -2.02 1.87
C LYS A 106 24.19 -1.75 0.41
N ALA A 107 23.86 -2.66 -0.51
CA ALA A 107 24.05 -2.47 -1.94
C ALA A 107 23.02 -1.49 -2.54
N GLY A 108 21.93 -1.25 -1.81
CA GLY A 108 20.86 -0.35 -2.19
C GLY A 108 19.63 -1.05 -2.75
N ASP A 109 19.63 -2.39 -2.84
CA ASP A 109 18.49 -3.18 -3.29
C ASP A 109 17.32 -3.05 -2.33
N VAL A 110 16.11 -3.04 -2.89
CA VAL A 110 14.85 -2.92 -2.14
C VAL A 110 14.07 -4.22 -2.28
N ALA A 111 13.59 -4.74 -1.15
CA ALA A 111 12.68 -5.88 -1.08
C ALA A 111 11.43 -5.52 -0.27
N GLY A 112 10.37 -6.30 -0.43
CA GLY A 112 9.13 -6.16 0.34
C GLY A 112 8.93 -7.35 1.29
N VAL A 113 8.68 -7.07 2.56
CA VAL A 113 8.25 -8.06 3.54
C VAL A 113 6.73 -8.12 3.54
N HIS A 114 6.17 -9.30 3.28
CA HIS A 114 4.74 -9.59 3.31
C HIS A 114 4.42 -10.43 4.55
N PHE A 115 3.76 -9.83 5.54
CA PHE A 115 3.44 -10.48 6.82
C PHE A 115 2.22 -11.42 6.76
N GLY A 116 1.43 -11.35 5.67
CA GLY A 116 0.08 -11.87 5.65
C GLY A 116 -0.86 -10.97 6.45
N PHE A 117 -2.02 -10.65 5.87
CA PHE A 117 -3.05 -9.83 6.50
C PHE A 117 -4.32 -10.66 6.69
N ASN A 118 -5.00 -10.50 7.83
CA ASN A 118 -6.18 -11.28 8.20
C ASN A 118 -7.35 -10.43 8.71
N GLY A 119 -7.40 -9.14 8.36
CA GLY A 119 -8.47 -8.25 8.82
C GLY A 119 -8.46 -8.01 10.34
N TRP A 120 -7.28 -7.71 10.90
CA TRP A 120 -7.07 -7.42 12.33
C TRP A 120 -7.65 -8.49 13.27
N GLY A 121 -7.27 -9.73 13.03
CA GLY A 121 -7.73 -10.89 13.82
C GLY A 121 -9.05 -11.48 13.33
N GLY A 122 -9.29 -11.49 12.02
CA GLY A 122 -10.47 -12.10 11.39
C GLY A 122 -11.76 -11.28 11.57
N ARG A 123 -11.64 -9.98 11.87
CA ARG A 123 -12.80 -9.10 12.08
C ARG A 123 -13.36 -8.53 10.79
N PHE A 124 -12.55 -8.56 9.74
CA PHE A 124 -12.84 -8.04 8.42
C PHE A 124 -12.36 -9.10 7.39
N PRO A 125 -13.01 -9.18 6.22
CA PRO A 125 -12.56 -10.06 5.14
C PRO A 125 -11.11 -9.77 4.72
#